data_AF-A0A0A0KPR6-F1
#
_entry.id   AF-A0A0A0KPR6-F1
#
_cell.length_a   1.000
_cell.length_b   1.000
_cell.length_c   1.000
_cell.angle_alpha   90.00
_cell.angle_beta   90.00
_cell.angle_gamma   90.00
#
_symmetry.space_group_name_H-M   'P 1'
#
loop_
_entity.id
_entity.type
_entity.pdbx_description
1 polymer ?
#
loop_
_entity_poly.entity_id
_entity_poly.type
_entity_poly.pdbx_seq_one_letter_code
_entity_poly.pdbx_strand_id
1 'polypeptide(L)'
;MNGTIPKEVLSSLDINFVTYAYLKNVAEIYIQVPIFDGSAGKWVDAIEEIGLKLAIDQCGNFCEKMAPHVNQPVHVWRNDCFLIAFPATEVRITYGIDFPQVPEIGCQWFFTAPLDNKFYAEQIAPSRTFCIYEEVEQMRNMGLIKGGSMENALVCSLIQYYKS
;
A
#
# COMPACT_ATOMS: atom_id res chain seq x y z
N MET A 1 -14.38 18.67 -1.87
CA MET A 1 -13.62 17.82 -2.81
C MET A 1 -12.84 16.83 -1.96
N ASN A 2 -13.16 15.54 -2.07
CA ASN A 2 -12.62 14.51 -1.19
C ASN A 2 -11.19 14.18 -1.64
N GLY A 3 -10.20 14.51 -0.82
CA GLY A 3 -8.85 13.97 -1.02
C GLY A 3 -8.90 12.45 -0.85
N THR A 4 -8.35 11.72 -1.81
CA THR A 4 -8.22 10.26 -1.70
C THR A 4 -7.12 9.96 -0.67
N ILE A 5 -7.44 9.12 0.32
CA ILE A 5 -6.45 8.62 1.28
C ILE A 5 -5.50 7.66 0.53
N PRO A 6 -4.17 7.85 0.59
CA PRO A 6 -3.22 6.94 -0.05
C PRO A 6 -3.35 5.52 0.50
N LYS A 7 -3.14 4.53 -0.36
CA LYS A 7 -3.24 3.12 -0.01
C LYS A 7 -2.21 2.73 1.07
N GLU A 8 -1.07 3.40 1.10
CA GLU A 8 0.01 3.23 2.08
C GLU A 8 -0.47 3.57 3.50
N VAL A 9 -1.30 4.61 3.62
CA VAL A 9 -1.92 4.99 4.90
C VAL A 9 -2.93 3.94 5.31
N LEU A 10 -3.81 3.53 4.38
CA LEU A 10 -4.84 2.54 4.67
C LEU A 10 -4.22 1.22 5.11
N SER A 11 -3.18 0.76 4.42
CA SER A 11 -2.49 -0.48 4.80
C SER A 11 -1.83 -0.40 6.17
N SER A 12 -1.21 0.74 6.52
CA SER A 12 -0.62 0.94 7.86
C SER A 12 -1.67 1.01 8.97
N LEU A 13 -2.84 1.59 8.70
CA LEU A 13 -3.96 1.59 9.65
C LEU A 13 -4.55 0.18 9.81
N ASP A 14 -4.67 -0.56 8.70
CA ASP A 14 -5.30 -1.87 8.71
C ASP A 14 -4.50 -2.91 9.48
N ILE A 15 -3.19 -2.96 9.23
CA ILE A 15 -2.30 -3.89 9.92
C ILE A 15 -2.20 -3.57 11.40
N ASN A 16 -2.23 -2.29 11.78
CA ASN A 16 -2.19 -1.88 13.19
C ASN A 16 -3.55 -1.99 13.89
N PHE A 17 -4.53 -2.65 13.27
CA PHE A 17 -5.88 -2.83 13.80
C PHE A 17 -6.56 -1.51 14.20
N VAL A 18 -6.23 -0.42 13.52
CA VAL A 18 -6.83 0.89 13.79
C VAL A 18 -8.26 0.91 13.25
N THR A 19 -9.24 0.92 14.15
CA THR A 19 -10.67 0.97 13.80
C THR A 19 -11.14 2.38 13.45
N TYR A 20 -10.55 3.39 14.07
CA TYR A 20 -10.90 4.79 13.86
C TYR A 20 -9.66 5.67 13.90
N ALA A 21 -9.48 6.49 12.87
CA ALA A 21 -8.43 7.50 12.80
C ALA A 21 -8.98 8.79 12.21
N TYR A 22 -8.51 9.91 12.73
CA TYR A 22 -8.76 11.22 12.15
C TYR A 22 -7.46 11.78 11.57
N LEU A 23 -7.40 11.85 10.23
CA LEU A 23 -6.26 12.43 9.52
C LEU A 23 -6.55 13.90 9.22
N LYS A 24 -5.77 14.79 9.84
CA LYS A 24 -5.83 16.23 9.55
C LYS A 24 -4.65 16.63 8.69
N ASN A 25 -4.90 16.96 7.42
CA ASN A 25 -3.90 17.63 6.61
C ASN A 25 -3.87 19.12 7.01
N VAL A 26 -2.74 19.58 7.54
CA VAL A 26 -2.55 20.97 8.00
C VAL A 26 -1.94 21.84 6.89
N ALA A 27 -1.53 21.26 5.77
CA ALA A 27 -1.01 22.03 4.65
C ALA A 27 -2.16 22.71 3.88
N GLU A 28 -2.19 24.04 3.88
CA GLU A 28 -3.21 24.84 3.18
C GLU A 28 -3.10 24.76 1.64
N ILE A 29 -1.96 24.26 1.13
CA ILE A 29 -1.62 24.30 -0.30
C ILE A 29 -1.82 22.94 -0.98
N TYR A 30 -1.76 21.83 -0.23
CA TYR A 30 -1.81 20.47 -0.80
C TYR A 30 -3.02 19.69 -0.29
N ILE A 31 -3.95 19.38 -1.20
CA ILE A 31 -5.17 18.61 -0.90
C ILE A 31 -4.86 17.12 -0.69
N GLN A 32 -3.69 16.64 -1.10
CA GLN A 32 -3.28 15.24 -0.99
C GLN A 32 -2.43 14.99 0.25
N VAL A 33 -2.66 13.83 0.86
CA VAL A 33 -1.84 13.29 1.94
C VAL A 33 -0.43 12.99 1.40
N PRO A 34 0.65 13.28 2.15
CA PRO A 34 2.01 13.07 1.67
C PRO A 34 2.31 11.59 1.42
N ILE A 35 2.97 11.32 0.28
CA ILE A 35 3.44 9.99 -0.12
C ILE A 35 4.81 9.63 0.49
N PHE A 36 5.47 10.59 1.14
CA PHE A 36 6.80 10.45 1.72
C PHE A 36 7.84 9.87 0.75
N ASP A 37 8.37 8.69 1.03
CA ASP A 37 9.33 7.98 0.18
C ASP A 37 8.66 6.98 -0.77
N GLY A 38 7.33 6.96 -0.83
CA GLY A 38 6.57 6.00 -1.64
C GLY A 38 6.26 4.70 -0.94
N SER A 39 6.67 4.53 0.31
CA SER A 39 6.40 3.34 1.13
C SER A 39 5.39 3.63 2.23
N ALA A 40 4.98 2.58 2.93
CA ALA A 40 4.15 2.69 4.13
C ALA A 40 4.98 2.84 5.42
N GLY A 41 6.31 2.73 5.34
CA GLY A 41 7.22 2.71 6.49
C GLY A 41 7.06 3.90 7.42
N LYS A 42 7.11 5.13 6.90
CA LYS A 42 6.94 6.33 7.73
C LYS A 42 5.57 6.44 8.40
N TRP A 43 4.54 5.81 7.82
CA TRP A 43 3.21 5.74 8.44
C TRP A 43 3.18 4.71 9.56
N VAL A 44 3.84 3.57 9.40
CA VAL A 44 4.01 2.58 10.47
C VAL A 44 4.76 3.22 11.65
N ASP A 45 5.91 3.85 11.39
CA ASP A 45 6.71 4.51 12.42
C ASP A 45 5.89 5.53 13.21
N ALA A 46 5.13 6.38 12.52
CA ALA A 46 4.30 7.41 13.15
C ALA A 46 3.16 6.83 14.01
N ILE A 47 2.56 5.71 13.58
CA ILE A 47 1.50 5.02 14.33
C ILE A 47 2.09 4.33 15.57
N GLU A 48 3.26 3.72 15.44
CA GLU A 48 3.96 3.09 16.56
C GLU A 48 4.41 4.14 17.59
N GLU A 49 4.93 5.29 17.15
CA GLU A 49 5.37 6.38 18.01
C GLU A 49 4.23 6.98 18.83
N ILE A 50 3.07 7.24 18.21
CA ILE A 50 1.90 7.81 18.92
C ILE A 50 1.19 6.78 19.80
N GLY A 51 1.33 5.50 19.46
CA GLY A 51 0.71 4.37 20.13
C GLY A 51 -0.80 4.26 19.91
N LEU A 52 -1.35 3.11 20.29
CA LEU A 52 -2.78 2.81 20.14
C LEU A 52 -3.54 3.05 21.44
N LYS A 53 -4.79 3.49 21.32
CA LYS A 53 -5.75 3.56 22.43
C LYS A 53 -6.94 2.69 22.10
N LEU A 54 -7.51 2.06 23.13
CA LEU A 54 -8.75 1.31 22.98
C LEU A 54 -9.86 2.23 22.47
N ALA A 55 -10.51 1.83 21.38
CA ALA A 55 -11.64 2.56 20.82
C ALA A 55 -12.86 2.33 21.71
N ILE A 56 -13.52 3.42 22.09
CA ILE A 56 -14.70 3.43 22.94
C ILE A 56 -15.82 4.19 22.23
N ASP A 57 -17.03 3.63 22.19
CA ASP A 57 -18.21 4.28 21.61
C ASP A 57 -18.77 5.40 22.50
N GLN A 58 -19.83 6.06 22.03
CA GLN A 58 -20.51 7.13 22.78
C GLN A 58 -21.13 6.66 24.10
N CYS A 59 -21.30 5.34 24.28
CA CYS A 59 -21.91 4.70 25.43
C CYS A 59 -20.86 4.10 26.40
N GLY A 60 -19.57 4.21 26.11
CA GLY A 60 -18.51 3.67 26.95
C GLY A 60 -18.13 2.22 26.67
N ASN A 61 -18.65 1.60 25.61
CA ASN A 61 -18.33 0.21 25.26
C ASN A 61 -17.07 0.13 24.39
N PHE A 62 -16.32 -0.97 24.54
CA PHE A 62 -15.20 -1.26 23.64
C PHE A 62 -15.71 -1.56 22.23
N CYS A 63 -15.09 -0.91 21.25
CA CYS A 63 -15.37 -1.14 19.84
C CYS A 63 -14.43 -2.23 19.31
N GLU A 64 -14.99 -3.37 18.91
CA GLU A 64 -14.23 -4.38 18.17
C GLU A 64 -14.02 -3.95 16.71
N LYS A 65 -12.83 -4.23 16.15
CA LYS A 65 -12.60 -4.05 14.72
C LYS A 65 -13.43 -5.07 13.95
N MET A 66 -14.41 -4.61 13.19
CA MET A 66 -15.14 -5.46 12.26
C MET A 66 -14.25 -5.81 11.07
N ALA A 67 -13.70 -7.03 11.06
CA ALA A 67 -12.98 -7.56 9.91
C ALA A 67 -13.92 -8.41 9.04
N PRO A 68 -13.97 -8.17 7.72
CA PRO A 68 -14.74 -9.04 6.83
C PRO A 68 -14.15 -10.46 6.83
N HIS A 69 -15.01 -11.48 6.92
CA HIS A 69 -14.62 -12.87 6.86
C HIS A 69 -15.03 -13.50 5.52
N VAL A 70 -14.11 -14.25 4.91
CA VAL A 70 -14.36 -14.96 3.64
C VAL A 70 -14.96 -16.32 3.97
N ASN A 71 -16.28 -16.45 3.82
CA ASN A 71 -17.01 -17.69 4.15
C ASN A 71 -16.92 -18.78 3.06
N GLN A 72 -16.69 -18.36 1.82
CA GLN A 72 -16.58 -19.25 0.65
C GLN A 72 -15.55 -18.66 -0.33
N PRO A 73 -14.95 -19.47 -1.21
CA PRO A 73 -14.01 -18.96 -2.20
C PRO A 73 -14.64 -17.87 -3.08
N VAL A 74 -13.93 -16.76 -3.26
CA VAL A 74 -14.32 -15.66 -4.15
C VAL A 74 -13.21 -15.44 -5.15
N HIS A 75 -13.56 -15.27 -6.43
CA HIS A 75 -12.59 -14.99 -7.48
C HIS A 75 -13.12 -13.95 -8.46
N VAL A 76 -12.21 -13.14 -8.99
CA VAL A 76 -12.49 -12.17 -10.05
C VAL A 76 -11.36 -12.24 -11.06
N TRP A 77 -11.73 -12.16 -12.34
CA TRP A 77 -10.82 -12.15 -13.47
C TRP A 77 -11.12 -10.93 -14.33
N ARG A 78 -10.08 -10.24 -14.79
CA ARG A 78 -10.19 -9.18 -15.79
C ARG A 78 -8.94 -9.22 -16.66
N ASN A 79 -9.12 -9.50 -17.95
CA ASN A 79 -8.02 -9.71 -18.89
C ASN A 79 -7.04 -10.76 -18.32
N ASP A 80 -5.75 -10.42 -18.25
CA ASP A 80 -4.69 -11.30 -17.74
C ASP A 80 -4.47 -11.17 -16.23
N CYS A 81 -5.32 -10.42 -15.52
CA CYS A 81 -5.24 -10.23 -14.07
C CYS A 81 -6.32 -11.03 -13.34
N PHE A 82 -5.96 -11.59 -12.19
CA PHE A 82 -6.88 -12.32 -11.33
C PHE A 82 -6.65 -12.05 -9.85
N LEU A 83 -7.72 -12.22 -9.07
CA LEU A 83 -7.70 -12.21 -7.62
C LEU A 83 -8.57 -13.36 -7.12
N ILE A 84 -8.03 -14.14 -6.19
CA ILE A 84 -8.76 -15.25 -5.57
C ILE A 84 -8.55 -15.16 -4.05
N ALA A 85 -9.64 -15.27 -3.31
CA ALA A 85 -9.65 -15.34 -1.85
C ALA A 85 -10.32 -16.64 -1.41
N PHE A 86 -9.70 -17.35 -0.47
CA PHE A 86 -10.23 -18.58 0.12
C PHE A 86 -10.53 -18.37 1.61
N PRO A 87 -11.51 -19.10 2.18
CA PRO A 87 -11.69 -19.15 3.63
C PRO A 87 -10.41 -19.65 4.31
N ALA A 88 -9.96 -18.92 5.32
CA ALA A 88 -8.76 -19.26 6.09
C ALA A 88 -8.89 -18.72 7.53
N THR A 89 -8.24 -19.40 8.48
CA THR A 89 -8.15 -18.97 9.88
C THR A 89 -7.14 -17.84 10.09
N GLU A 90 -6.19 -17.69 9.17
CA GLU A 90 -5.14 -16.69 9.18
C GLU A 90 -5.05 -16.01 7.82
N VAL A 91 -4.73 -14.72 7.80
CA VAL A 91 -4.51 -13.99 6.55
C VAL A 91 -3.14 -14.36 6.00
N ARG A 92 -3.10 -14.82 4.75
CA ARG A 92 -1.88 -15.01 3.98
C ARG A 92 -2.08 -14.42 2.60
N ILE A 93 -1.05 -13.76 2.10
CA ILE A 93 -1.10 -13.09 0.80
C ILE A 93 -0.08 -13.74 -0.12
N THR A 94 -0.51 -14.07 -1.34
CA THR A 94 0.36 -14.42 -2.45
C THR A 94 0.10 -13.42 -3.56
N TYR A 95 1.16 -12.77 -4.03
CA TYR A 95 1.06 -11.74 -5.05
C TYR A 95 2.09 -12.00 -6.16
N GLY A 96 1.62 -11.99 -7.39
CA GLY A 96 2.43 -12.18 -8.58
C GLY A 96 2.44 -10.91 -9.42
N ILE A 97 3.59 -10.60 -10.01
CA ILE A 97 3.75 -9.55 -11.01
C ILE A 97 4.40 -10.12 -12.26
N ASP A 98 4.07 -9.53 -13.41
CA ASP A 98 4.61 -9.90 -14.71
C ASP A 98 4.90 -8.64 -15.53
N PHE A 99 6.17 -8.21 -15.53
CA PHE A 99 6.67 -7.06 -16.31
C PHE A 99 7.79 -7.52 -17.25
N PRO A 100 7.49 -8.29 -18.30
CA PRO A 100 8.51 -8.93 -19.14
C PRO A 100 9.34 -7.92 -19.95
N GLN A 101 8.81 -6.72 -20.15
CA GLN A 101 9.46 -5.62 -20.86
C GLN A 101 10.43 -4.82 -19.97
N VAL A 102 10.41 -5.03 -18.65
CA VAL A 102 11.28 -4.34 -17.67
C VAL A 102 12.20 -5.38 -17.03
N PRO A 103 13.42 -5.60 -17.55
CA PRO A 103 14.29 -6.71 -17.14
C PRO A 103 14.61 -6.76 -15.65
N GLU A 104 14.69 -5.61 -14.98
CA GLU A 104 14.96 -5.52 -13.53
C GLU A 104 13.79 -6.00 -12.67
N ILE A 105 12.56 -6.02 -13.23
CA ILE A 105 11.36 -6.50 -12.56
C ILE A 105 11.02 -7.92 -13.04
N GLY A 106 10.79 -8.12 -14.34
CA GLY A 106 10.43 -9.42 -14.89
C GLY A 106 9.18 -10.03 -14.22
N CYS A 107 9.19 -11.36 -14.09
CA CYS A 107 8.11 -12.12 -13.46
C CYS A 107 8.53 -12.53 -12.03
N GLN A 108 7.75 -12.13 -11.03
CA GLN A 108 8.07 -12.42 -9.63
C GLN A 108 6.83 -12.86 -8.85
N TRP A 109 7.05 -13.70 -7.86
CA TRP A 109 6.04 -14.12 -6.90
C TRP A 109 6.54 -13.89 -5.48
N PHE A 110 5.68 -13.29 -4.67
CA PHE A 110 5.90 -13.09 -3.25
C PHE A 110 4.78 -13.75 -2.46
N PHE A 111 5.12 -14.34 -1.32
CA PHE A 111 4.17 -14.94 -0.40
C PHE A 111 4.52 -14.60 1.04
N THR A 112 3.51 -14.47 1.88
CA THR A 112 3.69 -14.16 3.30
C THR A 112 3.61 -15.43 4.16
N ALA A 113 4.27 -15.38 5.33
CA ALA A 113 3.82 -16.15 6.49
C ALA A 113 2.40 -15.69 6.91
N PRO A 114 1.74 -16.28 7.92
CA PRO A 114 0.58 -15.65 8.54
C PRO A 114 0.87 -14.17 8.83
N LEU A 115 0.05 -13.29 8.28
CA LEU A 115 0.32 -11.86 8.28
C LEU A 115 0.08 -11.29 9.68
N ASP A 116 1.12 -10.71 10.26
CA ASP A 116 1.07 -9.96 11.52
C ASP A 116 1.77 -8.59 11.38
N ASN A 117 1.66 -7.76 12.41
CA ASN A 117 2.21 -6.40 12.40
C ASN A 117 3.72 -6.39 12.19
N LYS A 118 4.43 -7.34 12.80
CA LYS A 118 5.89 -7.42 12.72
C LYS A 118 6.34 -7.77 11.32
N PHE A 119 5.77 -8.83 10.74
CA PHE A 119 6.06 -9.25 9.37
C PHE A 119 5.76 -8.12 8.39
N TYR A 120 4.62 -7.44 8.54
CA TYR A 120 4.28 -6.31 7.69
C TYR A 120 5.29 -5.18 7.83
N ALA A 121 5.61 -4.74 9.05
CA ALA A 121 6.55 -3.65 9.30
C ALA A 121 7.94 -3.94 8.72
N GLU A 122 8.42 -5.18 8.85
CA GLU A 122 9.76 -5.57 8.40
C GLU A 122 9.83 -5.89 6.90
N GLN A 123 8.81 -6.53 6.32
CA GLN A 123 8.89 -7.12 4.98
C GLN A 123 8.06 -6.37 3.93
N ILE A 124 6.99 -5.66 4.32
CA ILE A 124 6.04 -5.06 3.38
C ILE A 124 6.11 -3.54 3.45
N ALA A 125 6.03 -2.96 4.64
CA ALA A 125 5.97 -1.51 4.85
C ALA A 125 7.11 -0.72 4.17
N PRO A 126 8.38 -1.22 4.11
CA PRO A 126 9.48 -0.50 3.46
C PRO A 126 9.43 -0.51 1.92
N SER A 127 8.52 -1.27 1.31
CA SER A 127 8.43 -1.37 -0.15
C SER A 127 7.92 -0.08 -0.77
N ARG A 128 8.80 0.64 -1.47
CA ARG A 128 8.48 1.88 -2.18
C ARG A 128 7.73 1.58 -3.47
N THR A 129 6.80 2.46 -3.84
CA THR A 129 6.18 2.45 -5.16
C THR A 129 7.23 2.58 -6.26
N PHE A 130 6.92 2.05 -7.45
CA PHE A 130 7.77 2.19 -8.63
C PHE A 130 6.97 2.71 -9.83
N CYS A 131 7.67 3.25 -10.82
CA CYS A 131 7.13 3.58 -12.13
C CYS A 131 8.12 3.22 -13.24
N ILE A 132 7.60 3.09 -14.46
CA ILE A 132 8.39 2.88 -15.68
C ILE A 132 8.68 4.26 -16.28
N TYR A 133 9.95 4.59 -16.46
CA TYR A 133 10.43 5.90 -16.90
C TYR A 133 9.77 6.35 -18.21
N GLU A 134 9.67 5.45 -19.17
CA GLU A 134 9.11 5.68 -20.50
C GLU A 134 7.62 6.06 -20.46
N GLU A 135 6.92 5.71 -19.38
CA GLU A 135 5.49 6.05 -19.17
C GLU A 135 5.30 7.37 -18.39
N VAL A 136 6.36 7.90 -17.76
CA VAL A 136 6.28 9.07 -16.87
C VAL A 136 5.79 10.31 -17.61
N GLU A 137 6.33 10.59 -18.80
CA GLU A 137 5.94 11.76 -19.61
C GLU A 137 4.44 11.71 -19.94
N GLN A 138 3.94 10.55 -20.37
CA GLN A 138 2.53 10.37 -20.68
C GLN A 138 1.64 10.59 -19.44
N MET A 139 2.01 10.00 -18.29
CA MET A 139 1.27 10.19 -17.05
C MET A 139 1.25 11.66 -16.60
N ARG A 140 2.38 12.36 -16.71
CA ARG A 140 2.46 13.81 -16.41
C ARG A 140 1.58 14.63 -17.34
N ASN A 141 1.57 14.33 -18.63
CA ASN A 141 0.72 15.00 -19.62
C ASN A 141 -0.77 14.77 -19.35
N MET A 142 -1.15 13.62 -18.77
CA MET A 142 -2.51 13.35 -18.28
C MET A 142 -2.83 14.04 -16.94
N GLY A 143 -1.88 14.80 -16.37
CA GLY A 143 -2.03 15.47 -15.09
C GLY A 143 -1.91 14.54 -13.88
N LEU A 144 -1.38 13.34 -14.06
CA LEU A 144 -1.08 12.38 -12.99
C LEU A 144 0.35 12.60 -12.46
N ILE A 145 0.67 11.95 -11.34
CA ILE A 145 2.02 11.88 -10.73
C ILE A 145 2.76 13.23 -10.59
N LYS A 146 2.03 14.33 -10.44
CA LYS A 146 2.59 15.70 -10.40
C LYS A 146 3.60 15.94 -9.27
N GLY A 147 3.51 15.17 -8.18
CA GLY A 147 4.45 15.19 -7.06
C GLY A 147 5.54 14.13 -7.10
N GLY A 148 5.62 13.32 -8.17
CA GLY A 148 6.56 12.20 -8.27
C GLY A 148 8.00 12.62 -8.51
N SER A 149 8.93 12.04 -7.73
CA SER A 149 10.38 12.24 -7.83
C SER A 149 11.13 10.95 -7.48
N MET A 150 12.44 10.89 -7.71
CA MET A 150 13.27 9.73 -7.30
C MET A 150 13.36 9.57 -5.77
N GLU A 151 12.97 10.59 -5.00
CA GLU A 151 12.91 10.52 -3.53
C GLU A 151 11.70 9.70 -3.07
N ASN A 152 10.64 9.64 -3.87
CA ASN A 152 9.36 9.02 -3.50
C ASN A 152 8.91 7.88 -4.40
N ALA A 153 9.70 7.51 -5.40
CA ALA A 153 9.44 6.36 -6.25
C ALA A 153 10.75 5.75 -6.77
N LEU A 154 10.76 4.43 -6.89
CA LEU A 154 11.73 3.72 -7.72
C LEU A 154 11.40 3.97 -9.20
N VAL A 155 12.41 4.30 -10.00
CA VAL A 155 12.25 4.50 -11.44
C VAL A 155 12.96 3.37 -12.17
N CYS A 156 12.20 2.56 -12.88
CA CYS A 156 12.69 1.47 -13.71
C CYS A 156 12.63 1.89 -15.18
N SER A 157 13.40 1.24 -16.05
CA SER A 157 13.41 1.55 -17.50
C SER A 157 13.25 0.26 -18.29
N LEU A 158 12.70 0.37 -19.50
CA LEU A 158 12.67 -0.72 -20.47
C LEU A 158 14.08 -1.07 -20.99
N ILE A 159 15.02 -0.11 -20.88
CA ILE A 159 16.38 -0.26 -21.36
C ILE A 159 17.30 -0.58 -20.19
N GLN A 160 17.92 -1.75 -20.25
CA GLN A 160 18.95 -2.13 -19.30
C GLN A 160 20.21 -1.29 -19.57
N TYR A 161 20.48 -0.28 -18.74
CA TYR A 161 21.80 0.36 -18.76
C TYR A 161 22.80 -0.66 -18.19
N TYR A 162 23.57 -1.31 -19.06
CA TYR A 162 24.78 -2.00 -18.64
C TYR A 162 25.69 -0.97 -17.98
N LYS A 163 25.74 -0.95 -16.64
CA LYS A 163 26.82 -0.27 -15.92
C LYS A 163 28.10 -1.03 -16.22
N SER A 164 28.95 -0.45 -17.06
CA SER A 164 30.40 -0.74 -17.13
C SER A 164 31.09 -0.34 -15.84
#